data_AF-A0A0C2XAN7-F1
#
_entry.id   AF-A0A0C2XAN7-F1
#
_cell.length_a   1.000
_cell.length_b   1.000
_cell.length_c   1.000
_cell.angle_alpha   90.00
_cell.angle_beta   90.00
_cell.angle_gamma   90.00
#
_symmetry.space_group_name_H-M   'P 1'
#
loop_
_entity.id
_entity.type
_entity.pdbx_description
1 polymer ?
#
loop_
_entity_poly.entity_id
_entity_poly.type
_entity_poly.pdbx_seq_one_letter_code
_entity_poly.pdbx_strand_id
1 'polypeptide(L)'
;MAHRNAEFYSQDIVFRVEDELFKVSQHLFVQHSQVFRDMFKIPQSESIGPDGSSDERPLILKGIQKQDFIQLLRFLHPHFKRQAGHGFSLDQWKSVLKLSNLSRMIEVKKLAVDYMTPLVKAESPSLQIHLAQEHDVPKWLQPAKTRLVERSDPIDENDVRLMGPTFAIEVCALRENALREKTLREKTLLEKALRESAILGTVLRENMSRERLVDNISFQKSKKSKPKHGS
;
A
#
# COMPACT_ATOMS: atom_id res chain seq x y z
N MET A 1 -33.09 -42.18 -22.02
CA MET A 1 -31.66 -41.83 -22.15
C MET A 1 -31.27 -41.01 -20.93
N ALA A 2 -30.10 -41.24 -20.34
CA ALA A 2 -29.63 -40.41 -19.24
C ALA A 2 -29.11 -39.07 -19.79
N HIS A 3 -29.51 -37.96 -19.19
CA HIS A 3 -29.02 -36.63 -19.53
C HIS A 3 -27.95 -36.21 -18.53
N ARG A 4 -26.85 -35.64 -19.02
CA ARG A 4 -25.79 -35.07 -18.17
C ARG A 4 -26.35 -33.83 -17.47
N ASN A 5 -26.17 -33.75 -16.16
CA ASN A 5 -26.59 -32.59 -15.38
C ASN A 5 -25.60 -31.43 -15.60
N ALA A 6 -26.09 -30.25 -16.01
CA ALA A 6 -25.23 -29.11 -16.34
C ALA A 6 -24.47 -28.52 -15.14
N GLU A 7 -24.94 -28.75 -13.92
CA GLU A 7 -24.35 -28.22 -12.68
C GLU A 7 -23.29 -29.16 -12.09
N PHE A 8 -23.52 -30.47 -12.13
CA PHE A 8 -22.68 -31.47 -11.45
C PHE A 8 -21.91 -32.41 -12.37
N TYR A 9 -22.13 -32.36 -13.70
CA TYR A 9 -21.39 -33.17 -14.65
C TYR A 9 -20.19 -32.38 -15.21
N SER A 10 -19.05 -32.49 -14.53
CA SER A 10 -17.80 -31.82 -14.93
C SER A 10 -16.76 -32.81 -15.45
N GLN A 11 -15.92 -32.36 -16.38
CA GLN A 11 -14.74 -33.09 -16.84
C GLN A 11 -13.52 -32.71 -16.00
N ASP A 12 -12.62 -33.67 -15.83
CA ASP A 12 -11.31 -33.42 -15.24
C ASP A 12 -10.35 -32.83 -16.28
N ILE A 13 -9.30 -32.20 -15.77
CA ILE A 13 -8.12 -31.80 -16.51
C ILE A 13 -6.87 -32.16 -15.71
N VAL A 14 -5.86 -32.65 -16.42
CA VAL A 14 -4.53 -32.92 -15.86
C VAL A 14 -3.58 -31.79 -16.25
N PHE A 15 -3.04 -31.08 -15.27
CA PHE A 15 -1.97 -30.11 -15.45
C PHE A 15 -0.63 -30.75 -15.09
N ARG A 16 0.44 -30.37 -15.80
CA ARG A 16 1.82 -30.59 -15.35
C ARG A 16 2.45 -29.27 -14.99
N VAL A 17 2.85 -29.12 -13.72
CA VAL A 17 3.57 -27.95 -13.22
C VAL A 17 4.88 -28.44 -12.65
N GLU A 18 5.99 -27.96 -13.21
CA GLU A 18 7.32 -28.50 -12.92
C GLU A 18 7.34 -30.03 -13.11
N ASP A 19 7.63 -30.77 -12.04
CA ASP A 19 7.74 -32.23 -11.99
C ASP A 19 6.47 -32.94 -11.47
N GLU A 20 5.39 -32.21 -11.20
CA GLU A 20 4.17 -32.76 -10.58
C GLU A 20 2.94 -32.68 -11.50
N LEU A 21 2.08 -33.71 -11.39
CA LEU A 21 0.78 -33.78 -12.07
C LEU A 21 -0.35 -33.40 -11.11
N PHE A 22 -1.27 -32.57 -11.59
CA PHE A 22 -2.44 -32.11 -10.85
C PHE A 22 -3.70 -32.45 -11.64
N LYS A 23 -4.48 -33.40 -11.14
CA LYS A 23 -5.78 -33.76 -11.71
C LYS A 23 -6.90 -33.07 -10.93
N VAL A 24 -7.64 -32.20 -11.60
CA VAL A 24 -8.67 -31.34 -10.99
C VAL A 24 -9.84 -31.13 -11.94
N SER A 25 -11.02 -30.76 -11.41
CA SER A 25 -12.18 -30.44 -12.24
C SER A 25 -11.95 -29.16 -13.06
N GLN A 26 -12.27 -29.20 -14.36
CA GLN A 26 -12.22 -28.03 -15.25
C GLN A 26 -13.11 -26.88 -14.75
N HIS A 27 -14.20 -27.19 -14.04
CA HIS A 27 -15.16 -26.21 -13.55
C HIS A 27 -14.49 -25.15 -12.65
N LEU A 28 -13.46 -25.54 -11.87
CA LEU A 28 -12.69 -24.64 -11.01
C LEU A 28 -12.05 -23.48 -11.79
N PHE A 29 -11.75 -23.67 -13.08
CA PHE A 29 -11.10 -22.66 -13.93
C PHE A 29 -12.09 -21.97 -14.84
N VAL A 30 -13.00 -22.73 -15.46
CA VAL A 30 -14.03 -22.25 -16.40
C VAL A 30 -14.93 -21.20 -15.75
N GLN A 31 -15.25 -21.35 -14.45
CA GLN A 31 -16.05 -20.37 -13.74
C GLN A 31 -15.34 -19.00 -13.62
N HIS A 32 -14.01 -19.00 -13.52
CA HIS A 32 -13.24 -17.83 -13.14
C HIS A 32 -12.41 -17.22 -14.27
N SER A 33 -12.15 -17.93 -15.37
CA SER A 33 -11.28 -17.46 -16.46
C SER A 33 -11.90 -17.68 -17.84
N GLN A 34 -11.98 -16.60 -18.61
CA GLN A 34 -12.38 -16.66 -20.02
C GLN A 34 -11.35 -17.43 -20.86
N VAL A 35 -10.07 -17.33 -20.54
CA VAL A 35 -8.99 -18.04 -21.25
C VAL A 35 -9.21 -19.54 -21.18
N PHE A 36 -9.50 -20.06 -19.98
CA PHE A 36 -9.80 -21.48 -19.81
C PHE A 36 -11.13 -21.88 -20.49
N ARG A 37 -12.16 -21.03 -20.44
CA ARG A 37 -13.42 -21.26 -21.18
C ARG A 37 -13.21 -21.41 -22.67
N ASP A 38 -12.40 -20.53 -23.26
CA ASP A 38 -12.15 -20.54 -24.70
C ASP A 38 -11.26 -21.71 -25.09
N MET A 39 -10.19 -21.96 -24.33
CA MET A 39 -9.29 -23.09 -24.54
C MET A 39 -10.02 -24.44 -24.59
N PHE A 40 -10.99 -24.67 -23.70
CA PHE A 40 -11.77 -25.91 -23.67
C PHE A 40 -12.85 -26.01 -24.75
N LYS A 41 -13.16 -24.91 -25.45
CA LYS A 41 -14.09 -24.91 -26.59
C LYS A 41 -13.42 -25.16 -27.93
N ILE A 42 -12.08 -25.06 -28.01
CA ILE A 42 -11.34 -25.27 -29.26
C ILE A 42 -11.48 -26.74 -29.68
N PRO A 43 -12.03 -27.03 -30.89
CA PRO A 43 -12.13 -28.39 -31.39
C PRO A 43 -10.73 -29.01 -31.51
N GLN A 44 -10.54 -30.18 -30.90
CA GLN A 44 -9.28 -30.91 -30.93
C GLN A 44 -9.32 -32.01 -31.99
N SER A 45 -8.17 -32.33 -32.58
CA SER A 45 -8.06 -33.45 -33.51
C SER A 45 -8.35 -34.77 -32.80
N GLU A 46 -9.26 -35.58 -33.36
CA GLU A 46 -9.66 -36.88 -32.81
C GLU A 46 -8.49 -37.87 -32.70
N SER A 47 -7.43 -37.70 -33.48
CA SER A 47 -6.32 -38.67 -33.55
C SER A 47 -5.34 -38.59 -32.39
N ILE A 48 -5.25 -37.46 -31.68
CA ILE A 48 -4.25 -37.26 -30.62
C ILE A 48 -4.91 -36.90 -29.26
N GLY A 49 -6.17 -36.42 -29.27
CA GLY A 49 -6.89 -35.96 -28.07
C GLY A 49 -6.54 -34.51 -27.64
N PRO A 50 -7.19 -33.93 -26.63
CA PRO A 50 -6.83 -32.62 -26.08
C PRO A 50 -5.56 -32.67 -25.20
N ASP A 51 -4.85 -31.55 -25.09
CA ASP A 51 -3.91 -31.36 -23.97
C ASP A 51 -4.67 -31.32 -22.64
N GLY A 52 -4.13 -31.99 -21.63
CA GLY A 52 -4.73 -32.12 -20.30
C GLY A 52 -5.75 -33.25 -20.17
N SER A 53 -5.85 -34.14 -21.16
CA SER A 53 -6.80 -35.25 -21.18
C SER A 53 -6.36 -36.48 -20.37
N SER A 54 -5.05 -36.65 -20.15
CA SER A 54 -4.49 -37.76 -19.36
C SER A 54 -3.15 -37.40 -18.73
N ASP A 55 -2.60 -38.31 -17.93
CA ASP A 55 -1.29 -38.17 -17.28
C ASP A 55 -0.15 -38.21 -18.29
N GLU A 56 -0.32 -38.93 -19.40
CA GLU A 56 0.63 -39.01 -20.53
C GLU A 56 0.56 -37.76 -21.41
N ARG A 57 -0.59 -37.06 -21.40
CA ARG A 57 -0.79 -35.82 -22.16
C ARG A 57 -1.37 -34.71 -21.27
N PRO A 58 -0.60 -34.22 -20.29
CA PRO A 58 -1.04 -33.16 -19.41
C PRO A 58 -0.95 -31.80 -20.10
N LEU A 59 -1.73 -30.82 -19.62
CA LEU A 59 -1.57 -29.42 -19.99
C LEU A 59 -0.35 -28.85 -19.24
N ILE A 60 0.74 -28.61 -19.97
CA ILE A 60 2.02 -28.19 -19.37
C ILE A 60 2.02 -26.69 -19.11
N LEU A 61 2.14 -26.30 -17.84
CA LEU A 61 2.25 -24.91 -17.41
C LEU A 61 3.72 -24.51 -17.23
N LYS A 62 4.34 -23.99 -18.30
CA LYS A 62 5.74 -23.53 -18.28
C LYS A 62 5.87 -22.21 -17.51
N GLY A 63 6.92 -22.09 -16.68
CA GLY A 63 7.22 -20.86 -15.94
C GLY A 63 6.35 -20.62 -14.70
N ILE A 64 5.50 -21.58 -14.34
CA ILE A 64 4.71 -21.56 -13.11
C ILE A 64 5.35 -22.52 -12.11
N GLN A 65 5.54 -22.06 -10.87
CA GLN A 65 6.04 -22.88 -9.77
C GLN A 65 4.91 -23.72 -9.19
N LYS A 66 5.20 -24.96 -8.77
CA LYS A 66 4.17 -25.85 -8.19
C LYS A 66 3.55 -25.29 -6.92
N GLN A 67 4.33 -24.61 -6.08
CA GLN A 67 3.81 -23.97 -4.87
C GLN A 67 2.80 -22.86 -5.17
N ASP A 68 3.05 -22.06 -6.22
CA ASP A 68 2.10 -21.03 -6.66
C ASP A 68 0.79 -21.69 -7.08
N PHE A 69 0.88 -22.76 -7.87
CA PHE A 69 -0.28 -23.48 -8.39
C PHE A 69 -1.09 -24.14 -7.27
N ILE A 70 -0.43 -24.72 -6.27
CA ILE A 70 -1.08 -25.28 -5.07
C ILE A 70 -1.89 -24.21 -4.34
N GLN A 71 -1.36 -22.99 -4.17
CA GLN A 71 -2.10 -21.92 -3.48
C GLN A 71 -3.32 -21.47 -4.29
N LEU A 72 -3.21 -21.35 -5.61
CA LEU A 72 -4.36 -21.07 -6.47
C LEU A 72 -5.42 -22.17 -6.35
N LEU A 73 -5.04 -23.44 -6.44
CA LEU A 73 -5.96 -24.57 -6.31
C LEU A 73 -6.66 -24.59 -4.94
N ARG A 74 -5.90 -24.38 -3.86
CA ARG A 74 -6.48 -24.25 -2.51
C ARG A 74 -7.53 -23.15 -2.50
N PHE A 75 -7.23 -21.97 -3.03
CA PHE A 75 -8.18 -20.86 -3.06
C PHE A 75 -9.45 -21.17 -3.89
N LEU A 76 -9.29 -21.78 -5.06
CA LEU A 76 -10.41 -22.10 -5.95
C LEU A 76 -11.31 -23.20 -5.36
N HIS A 77 -10.73 -24.14 -4.62
CA HIS A 77 -11.45 -25.31 -4.16
C HIS A 77 -12.38 -25.00 -2.96
N PRO A 78 -13.69 -25.32 -3.03
CA PRO A 78 -14.69 -24.91 -2.02
C PRO A 78 -14.41 -25.34 -0.58
N HIS A 79 -13.62 -26.40 -0.39
CA HIS A 79 -13.27 -26.90 0.94
C HIS A 79 -12.38 -25.94 1.73
N PHE A 80 -11.53 -25.16 1.07
CA PHE A 80 -10.66 -24.19 1.75
C PHE A 80 -11.28 -22.80 1.86
N LYS A 81 -12.38 -22.53 1.14
CA LYS A 81 -13.14 -21.26 1.24
C LYS A 81 -13.85 -21.09 2.59
N ARG A 82 -14.06 -22.16 3.37
CA ARG A 82 -14.87 -22.18 4.60
C ARG A 82 -14.11 -21.85 5.90
N GLN A 83 -12.80 -21.61 5.84
CA GLN A 83 -12.04 -21.17 7.02
C GLN A 83 -12.18 -19.65 7.17
N ALA A 84 -12.68 -19.18 8.31
CA ALA A 84 -12.84 -17.75 8.59
C ALA A 84 -11.50 -17.02 8.43
N GLY A 85 -11.45 -16.02 7.54
CA GLY A 85 -10.23 -15.28 7.19
C GLY A 85 -9.37 -15.90 6.08
N HIS A 86 -9.84 -16.95 5.38
CA HIS A 86 -9.14 -17.79 4.40
C HIS A 86 -7.79 -18.40 4.85
N GLY A 87 -7.13 -17.90 5.90
CA GLY A 87 -5.91 -18.45 6.48
C GLY A 87 -4.65 -18.27 5.64
N PHE A 88 -4.73 -17.52 4.52
CA PHE A 88 -3.59 -17.35 3.62
C PHE A 88 -2.63 -16.28 4.17
N SER A 89 -1.35 -16.62 4.25
CA SER A 89 -0.27 -15.67 4.48
C SER A 89 -0.12 -14.71 3.28
N LEU A 90 0.64 -13.63 3.48
CA LEU A 90 0.92 -12.69 2.39
C LEU A 90 1.57 -13.40 1.19
N ASP A 91 2.51 -14.31 1.42
CA ASP A 91 3.18 -15.04 0.33
C ASP A 91 2.22 -15.98 -0.41
N GLN A 92 1.29 -16.62 0.30
CA GLN A 92 0.26 -17.42 -0.35
C GLN A 92 -0.68 -16.57 -1.19
N TRP A 93 -1.02 -15.37 -0.72
CA TRP A 93 -1.80 -14.43 -1.52
C TRP A 93 -1.04 -13.89 -2.73
N LYS A 94 0.29 -13.68 -2.64
CA LYS A 94 1.12 -13.32 -3.81
C LYS A 94 1.01 -14.38 -4.91
N SER A 95 1.08 -15.67 -4.54
CA SER A 95 0.88 -16.78 -5.48
C SER A 95 -0.49 -16.72 -6.16
N VAL A 96 -1.57 -16.52 -5.39
CA VAL A 96 -2.94 -16.42 -5.93
C VAL A 96 -3.07 -15.20 -6.85
N LEU A 97 -2.54 -14.04 -6.44
CA LEU A 97 -2.56 -12.81 -7.23
C LEU A 97 -1.81 -12.97 -8.56
N LYS A 98 -0.59 -13.52 -8.52
CA LYS A 98 0.24 -13.80 -9.69
C LYS A 98 -0.50 -14.68 -10.69
N LEU A 99 -0.99 -15.84 -10.27
CA LEU A 99 -1.60 -16.79 -11.19
C LEU A 99 -2.99 -16.36 -11.66
N SER A 100 -3.78 -15.68 -10.81
CA SER A 100 -5.06 -15.10 -11.24
C SER A 100 -4.87 -13.99 -12.27
N ASN A 101 -3.82 -13.18 -12.16
CA ASN A 101 -3.48 -12.17 -13.17
C ASN A 101 -3.06 -12.84 -14.49
N LEU A 102 -2.12 -13.78 -14.45
CA LEU A 102 -1.64 -14.52 -15.64
C LEU A 102 -2.77 -15.27 -16.35
N SER A 103 -3.66 -15.90 -15.58
CA SER A 103 -4.78 -16.69 -16.11
C SER A 103 -6.03 -15.86 -16.41
N ARG A 104 -5.94 -14.52 -16.31
CA ARG A 104 -7.05 -13.57 -16.50
C ARG A 104 -8.31 -13.92 -15.68
N MET A 105 -8.12 -14.33 -14.44
CA MET A 105 -9.19 -14.57 -13.46
C MET A 105 -9.55 -13.27 -12.74
N ILE A 106 -10.34 -12.41 -13.39
CA ILE A 106 -10.59 -11.02 -12.95
C ILE A 106 -11.13 -10.95 -11.51
N GLU A 107 -12.18 -11.72 -11.19
CA GLU A 107 -12.79 -11.69 -9.85
C GLU A 107 -11.87 -12.26 -8.77
N VAL A 108 -11.07 -13.28 -9.11
CA VAL A 108 -10.08 -13.85 -8.19
C VAL A 108 -8.96 -12.86 -7.91
N LYS A 109 -8.45 -12.17 -8.95
CA LYS A 109 -7.46 -11.10 -8.82
C LYS A 109 -7.99 -10.00 -7.90
N LYS A 110 -9.21 -9.53 -8.13
CA LYS A 110 -9.84 -8.49 -7.32
C LYS A 110 -9.94 -8.89 -5.84
N LEU A 111 -10.40 -10.11 -5.58
CA LEU A 111 -10.54 -10.63 -4.22
C LEU A 111 -9.17 -10.78 -3.52
N ALA A 112 -8.17 -11.32 -4.22
CA ALA A 112 -6.81 -11.40 -3.69
C ALA A 112 -6.25 -10.01 -3.35
N VAL A 113 -6.46 -9.03 -4.22
CA VAL A 113 -6.06 -7.64 -3.96
C VAL A 113 -6.77 -7.06 -2.72
N ASP A 114 -8.05 -7.33 -2.53
CA ASP A 114 -8.79 -6.81 -1.38
C ASP A 114 -8.28 -7.42 -0.06
N TYR A 115 -8.02 -8.73 -0.02
CA TYR A 115 -7.40 -9.38 1.14
C TYR A 115 -5.94 -8.97 1.38
N MET A 116 -5.17 -8.76 0.31
CA MET A 116 -3.78 -8.33 0.42
C MET A 116 -3.62 -6.89 0.86
N THR A 117 -4.58 -6.00 0.54
CA THR A 117 -4.48 -4.55 0.82
C THR A 117 -4.09 -4.23 2.27
N PRO A 118 -4.74 -4.77 3.31
CA PRO A 118 -4.32 -4.55 4.70
C PRO A 118 -2.96 -5.20 5.03
N LEU A 119 -2.63 -6.36 4.45
CA LEU A 119 -1.38 -7.08 4.69
C LEU A 119 -0.17 -6.33 4.12
N VAL A 120 -0.22 -5.92 2.85
CA VAL A 120 0.86 -5.16 2.22
C VAL A 120 1.04 -3.79 2.87
N LYS A 121 -0.05 -3.19 3.37
CA LYS A 121 0.04 -1.94 4.14
C LYS A 121 0.82 -2.16 5.44
N ALA A 122 0.64 -3.29 6.13
CA ALA A 122 1.34 -3.57 7.38
C ALA A 122 2.85 -3.85 7.19
N GLU A 123 3.25 -4.39 6.03
CA GLU A 123 4.65 -4.75 5.74
C GLU A 123 5.56 -3.53 5.44
N SER A 124 5.70 -3.13 4.18
CA SER A 124 6.52 -1.99 3.78
C SER A 124 5.92 -1.26 2.58
N PRO A 125 6.06 0.08 2.52
CA PRO A 125 5.63 0.85 1.36
C PRO A 125 6.29 0.41 0.05
N SER A 126 7.57 0.06 0.08
CA SER A 126 8.33 -0.35 -1.11
C SER A 126 7.87 -1.69 -1.67
N LEU A 127 7.56 -2.66 -0.80
CA LEU A 127 6.93 -3.92 -1.23
C LEU A 127 5.53 -3.67 -1.80
N GLN A 128 4.76 -2.77 -1.18
CA GLN A 128 3.44 -2.40 -1.67
C GLN A 128 3.51 -1.79 -3.09
N ILE A 129 4.50 -0.95 -3.39
CA ILE A 129 4.74 -0.40 -4.74
C ILE A 129 5.15 -1.51 -5.72
N HIS A 130 6.10 -2.36 -5.31
CA HIS A 130 6.56 -3.47 -6.13
C HIS A 130 5.41 -4.35 -6.62
N LEU A 131 4.58 -4.84 -5.68
CA LEU A 131 3.42 -5.68 -6.00
C LEU A 131 2.37 -4.94 -6.82
N ALA A 132 2.22 -3.62 -6.61
CA ALA A 132 1.32 -2.79 -7.39
C ALA A 132 1.75 -2.68 -8.86
N GLN A 133 3.05 -2.54 -9.11
CA GLN A 133 3.61 -2.49 -10.47
C GLN A 133 3.58 -3.87 -11.13
N GLU A 134 4.03 -4.91 -10.42
CA GLU A 134 4.11 -6.28 -10.96
C GLU A 134 2.75 -6.85 -11.36
N HIS A 135 1.70 -6.55 -10.60
CA HIS A 135 0.38 -7.12 -10.81
C HIS A 135 -0.67 -6.12 -11.32
N ASP A 136 -0.25 -4.91 -11.71
CA ASP A 136 -1.14 -3.84 -12.17
C ASP A 136 -2.28 -3.57 -11.17
N VAL A 137 -1.90 -3.03 -9.99
CA VAL A 137 -2.81 -2.65 -8.90
C VAL A 137 -2.59 -1.18 -8.52
N PRO A 138 -3.04 -0.21 -9.34
CA PRO A 138 -2.71 1.20 -9.16
C PRO A 138 -3.16 1.80 -7.82
N LYS A 139 -4.24 1.25 -7.21
CA LYS A 139 -4.78 1.72 -5.92
C LYS A 139 -3.79 1.61 -4.76
N TRP A 140 -2.73 0.82 -4.90
CA TRP A 140 -1.69 0.66 -3.89
C TRP A 140 -0.54 1.67 -4.01
N LEU A 141 -0.38 2.33 -5.16
CA LEU A 141 0.78 3.19 -5.43
C LEU A 141 0.76 4.48 -4.59
N GLN A 142 -0.33 5.25 -4.65
CA GLN A 142 -0.40 6.54 -3.95
C GLN A 142 -0.28 6.40 -2.42
N PRO A 143 -1.01 5.49 -1.75
CA PRO A 143 -0.86 5.31 -0.30
C PRO A 143 0.57 4.91 0.12
N ALA A 144 1.23 4.05 -0.65
CA ALA A 144 2.60 3.65 -0.37
C ALA A 144 3.59 4.82 -0.58
N LYS A 145 3.41 5.57 -1.67
CA LYS A 145 4.22 6.75 -1.97
C LYS A 145 4.12 7.81 -0.87
N THR A 146 2.90 8.13 -0.41
CA THR A 146 2.69 9.06 0.70
C THR A 146 3.45 8.62 1.95
N ARG A 147 3.36 7.33 2.30
CA ARG A 147 4.10 6.78 3.45
C ARG A 147 5.61 6.88 3.27
N LEU A 148 6.15 6.64 2.07
CA LEU A 148 7.58 6.82 1.80
C LEU A 148 8.01 8.27 1.88
N VAL A 149 7.16 9.24 1.52
CA VAL A 149 7.47 10.66 1.64
C VAL A 149 7.47 11.10 3.10
N GLU A 150 6.55 10.58 3.91
CA GLU A 150 6.38 10.94 5.33
C GLU A 150 7.32 10.19 6.28
N ARG A 151 7.88 9.04 5.85
CA ARG A 151 8.77 8.21 6.68
C ARG A 151 9.99 9.00 7.17
N SER A 152 10.40 8.83 8.43
CA SER A 152 11.65 9.42 8.95
C SER A 152 12.88 8.86 8.24
N ASP A 153 12.92 7.54 8.07
CA ASP A 153 14.08 6.82 7.57
C ASP A 153 14.34 7.12 6.09
N PRO A 154 15.60 7.30 5.69
CA PRO A 154 15.98 7.57 4.30
C PRO A 154 15.57 6.41 3.40
N ILE A 155 15.45 6.67 2.09
CA ILE A 155 15.28 5.62 1.09
C ILE A 155 16.56 4.78 1.07
N ASP A 156 16.42 3.47 1.25
CA ASP A 156 17.54 2.54 1.32
C ASP A 156 17.67 1.68 0.03
N GLU A 157 18.71 0.84 -0.02
CA GLU A 157 18.95 -0.06 -1.16
C GLU A 157 17.83 -1.07 -1.37
N ASN A 158 17.18 -1.52 -0.29
CA ASN A 158 16.08 -2.47 -0.36
C ASN A 158 14.84 -1.82 -0.98
N ASP A 159 14.56 -0.57 -0.64
CA ASP A 159 13.51 0.22 -1.24
C ASP A 159 13.75 0.37 -2.74
N VAL A 160 14.96 0.80 -3.14
CA VAL A 160 15.34 0.97 -4.56
C VAL A 160 15.21 -0.35 -5.32
N ARG A 161 15.63 -1.47 -4.72
CA ARG A 161 15.50 -2.81 -5.34
C ARG A 161 14.05 -3.18 -5.60
N LEU A 162 13.12 -2.82 -4.72
CA LEU A 162 11.71 -3.19 -4.81
C LEU A 162 10.92 -2.27 -5.76
N MET A 163 11.02 -0.94 -5.59
CA MET A 163 10.23 0.03 -6.38
C MET A 163 10.89 0.46 -7.69
N GLY A 164 12.18 0.16 -7.85
CA GLY A 164 13.01 0.57 -8.98
C GLY A 164 13.58 1.99 -8.84
N PRO A 165 14.69 2.29 -9.54
CA PRO A 165 15.43 3.54 -9.38
C PRO A 165 14.62 4.77 -9.80
N THR A 166 13.82 4.68 -10.86
CA THR A 166 13.00 5.81 -11.34
C THR A 166 12.00 6.27 -10.29
N PHE A 167 11.27 5.33 -9.68
CA PHE A 167 10.31 5.64 -8.62
C PHE A 167 11.02 6.13 -7.36
N ALA A 168 12.21 5.59 -7.06
CA ALA A 168 13.02 6.05 -5.95
C ALA A 168 13.44 7.52 -6.08
N ILE A 169 13.90 7.92 -7.26
CA ILE A 169 14.27 9.32 -7.55
C ILE A 169 13.06 10.24 -7.38
N GLU A 170 11.89 9.83 -7.88
CA GLU A 170 10.64 10.60 -7.70
C GLU A 170 10.29 10.79 -6.22
N VAL A 171 10.37 9.72 -5.42
CA VAL A 171 10.14 9.77 -3.97
C VAL A 171 11.16 10.67 -3.28
N CYS A 172 12.44 10.57 -3.62
CA CYS A 172 13.49 11.43 -3.06
C CYS A 172 13.25 12.91 -3.36
N ALA A 173 12.87 13.26 -4.59
CA ALA A 173 12.55 14.64 -4.96
C ALA A 173 11.36 15.19 -4.16
N LEU A 174 10.33 14.36 -3.94
CA LEU A 174 9.18 14.73 -3.11
C LEU A 174 9.54 14.91 -1.65
N ARG A 175 10.38 14.03 -1.09
CA ARG A 175 10.91 14.15 0.27
C ARG A 175 11.70 15.45 0.44
N GLU A 176 12.57 15.77 -0.52
CA GLU A 176 13.36 17.00 -0.49
C GLU A 176 12.48 18.25 -0.51
N ASN A 177 11.47 18.29 -1.39
CA ASN A 177 10.53 19.40 -1.45
C ASN A 177 9.72 19.53 -0.15
N ALA A 178 9.22 18.43 0.40
CA ALA A 178 8.48 18.43 1.66
C ALA A 178 9.34 18.94 2.83
N LEU A 179 10.62 18.55 2.90
CA LEU A 179 11.55 19.02 3.92
C LEU A 179 11.88 20.52 3.75
N ARG A 180 12.09 20.99 2.53
CA ARG A 180 12.32 22.42 2.25
C ARG A 180 11.12 23.27 2.65
N GLU A 181 9.90 22.83 2.31
CA GLU A 181 8.67 23.52 2.72
C GLU A 181 8.52 23.55 4.23
N LYS A 182 8.75 22.43 4.92
CA LYS A 182 8.69 22.34 6.38
C LYS A 182 9.69 23.31 7.03
N THR A 183 10.93 23.29 6.56
CA THR A 183 12.00 24.18 7.04
C THR A 183 11.64 25.65 6.84
N LEU A 184 11.09 26.01 5.68
CA LEU A 184 10.66 27.37 5.40
C LEU A 184 9.53 27.80 6.35
N ARG A 185 8.52 26.95 6.55
CA ARG A 185 7.40 27.22 7.48
C ARG A 185 7.91 27.42 8.91
N GLU A 186 8.79 26.54 9.39
CA GLU A 186 9.40 26.64 10.72
C GLU A 186 10.19 27.95 10.89
N LYS A 187 10.99 28.32 9.88
CA LYS A 187 11.73 29.59 9.88
C LYS A 187 10.79 30.80 9.92
N THR A 188 9.74 30.81 9.11
CA THR A 188 8.75 31.90 9.09
C THR A 188 8.03 32.03 10.44
N LEU A 189 7.68 30.90 11.08
CA LEU A 189 7.07 30.90 12.41
C LEU A 189 8.02 31.45 13.48
N LEU A 190 9.30 31.05 13.44
CA LEU A 190 10.31 31.53 14.37
C LEU A 190 10.56 33.04 14.23
N GLU A 191 10.66 33.54 12.99
CA GLU A 191 10.81 34.98 12.70
C GLU A 191 9.61 35.78 13.22
N LYS A 192 8.39 35.26 13.04
CA LYS A 192 7.17 35.91 13.55
C LYS A 192 7.17 35.97 15.08
N ALA A 193 7.48 34.85 15.76
CA ALA A 193 7.56 34.79 17.21
C ALA A 193 8.62 35.74 17.78
N LEU A 194 9.78 35.85 17.12
CA LEU A 194 10.85 36.77 17.53
C LEU A 194 10.42 38.24 17.41
N ARG A 195 9.72 38.61 16.32
CA ARG A 195 9.18 39.96 16.13
C ARG A 195 8.15 40.31 17.20
N GLU A 196 7.23 39.40 17.50
CA GLU A 196 6.22 39.59 18.55
C GLU A 196 6.86 39.77 19.93
N SER A 197 7.86 38.95 20.27
CA SER A 197 8.63 39.07 21.53
C SER A 197 9.36 40.41 21.64
N ALA A 198 9.98 40.88 20.54
CA ALA A 198 10.69 42.16 20.51
C ALA A 198 9.76 43.34 20.77
N ILE A 199 8.57 43.34 20.16
CA ILE A 199 7.53 44.37 20.35
C ILE A 199 7.03 44.35 21.80
N LEU A 200 6.75 43.17 22.36
CA LEU A 200 6.32 43.05 23.75
C LEU A 200 7.39 43.61 24.70
N GLY A 201 8.66 43.30 24.44
CA GLY A 201 9.80 43.82 25.20
C GLY A 201 9.95 45.34 25.13
N THR A 202 9.69 45.98 23.97
CA THR A 202 9.71 47.45 23.87
C THR A 202 8.55 48.08 24.64
N VAL A 203 7.34 47.54 24.52
CA VAL A 203 6.14 48.04 25.23
C VAL A 203 6.33 47.96 26.75
N LEU A 204 6.87 46.85 27.26
CA LEU A 204 7.16 46.70 28.69
C LEU A 204 8.19 47.73 29.18
N ARG A 205 9.26 47.99 28.42
CA ARG A 205 10.25 49.01 28.77
C ARG A 205 9.66 50.42 28.79
N GLU A 206 8.81 50.75 27.82
CA GLU A 206 8.11 52.04 27.77
C GLU A 206 7.15 52.21 28.96
N ASN A 207 6.38 51.18 29.30
CA ASN A 207 5.45 51.22 30.44
C ASN A 207 6.19 51.39 31.77
N MET A 208 7.26 50.64 32.02
CA MET A 208 8.09 50.82 33.22
C MET A 208 8.72 52.23 33.29
N SER A 209 9.10 52.78 32.14
CA SER A 209 9.65 54.15 32.08
C SER A 209 8.57 55.19 32.42
N ARG A 210 7.34 54.99 31.95
CA ARG A 210 6.18 55.84 32.28
C ARG A 210 5.81 55.76 33.76
N GLU A 211 5.75 54.57 34.34
CA GLU A 211 5.47 54.38 35.77
C GLU A 211 6.51 55.09 36.65
N ARG A 212 7.80 54.93 36.35
CA ARG A 212 8.89 55.63 37.07
C ARG A 212 8.76 57.15 36.99
N LEU A 213 8.34 57.70 35.84
CA LEU A 213 8.10 59.13 35.69
C LEU A 213 6.91 59.60 36.54
N VAL A 214 5.82 58.84 36.56
CA VAL A 214 4.64 59.14 37.38
C VAL A 214 4.97 59.12 38.87
N ASP A 215 5.73 58.12 39.33
CA ASP A 215 6.18 58.02 40.72
C ASP A 215 7.07 59.22 41.12
N ASN A 216 7.99 59.61 40.23
CA ASN A 216 8.90 60.72 40.49
C ASN A 216 8.16 62.07 40.55
N ILE A 217 7.19 62.30 39.65
CA ILE A 217 6.32 63.49 39.68
C ILE A 217 5.50 63.54 40.97
N SER A 218 4.95 62.39 41.39
CA SER A 218 4.15 62.26 42.62
C SER A 218 5.00 62.55 43.86
N PHE A 219 6.24 62.06 43.89
CA PHE A 219 7.19 62.33 44.96
C PHE A 219 7.62 63.81 45.05
N GLN A 220 7.82 64.47 43.90
CA GLN A 220 8.12 65.91 43.88
C GLN A 220 6.95 66.78 44.36
N LYS A 221 5.70 66.40 44.03
CA LYS A 221 4.50 67.09 44.55
C LYS A 221 4.37 66.93 46.07
N SER A 222 4.64 65.74 46.61
CA SER A 222 4.65 65.44 48.05
C SER A 222 5.70 66.28 48.82
N LYS A 223 6.91 66.47 48.27
CA LYS A 223 7.94 67.33 48.88
C LYS A 223 7.56 68.81 48.90
N LYS A 224 6.79 69.30 47.92
CA LYS A 224 6.33 70.70 47.86
C LYS A 224 5.13 70.99 48.76
N SER A 225 4.40 69.98 49.23
CA SER A 225 3.21 70.16 50.09
C SER A 225 3.45 70.02 51.59
N LYS A 226 4.69 69.77 52.05
CA LYS A 226 5.00 69.79 53.49
C LYS A 226 5.10 71.24 53.98
N PRO A 227 4.24 71.68 54.93
CA PRO A 227 4.28 73.05 55.43
C PRO A 227 5.51 73.26 56.32
N LYS A 228 6.15 74.43 56.18
CA LYS A 228 7.09 74.95 57.17
C LYS A 228 6.30 75.32 58.43
N HIS A 229 6.23 74.42 59.40
CA HIS A 229 6.13 74.78 60.82
C HIS A 229 7.52 74.53 61.39
N GLY A 230 8.22 75.44 62.05
CA GLY A 230 7.87 76.70 62.69
C GLY A 230 8.84 76.81 63.88
N SER A 231 9.32 78.02 64.13
CA SER A 231 10.30 78.45 65.15
C SER A 231 11.78 78.28 64.79
#